data_AF-A0A7L3C3D2-F1
#
_entry.id   AF-A0A7L3C3D2-F1
#
_cell.length_a   1.000
_cell.length_b   1.000
_cell.length_c   1.000
_cell.angle_alpha   90.00
_cell.angle_beta   90.00
_cell.angle_gamma   90.00
#
_symmetry.space_group_name_H-M   'P 1'
#
loop_
_entity.id
_entity.type
_entity.pdbx_description
1 polymer ?
#
loop_
_entity_poly.entity_id
_entity_poly.type
_entity_poly.pdbx_seq_one_letter_code
_entity_poly.pdbx_strand_id
1 'polypeptide(L)'
;KNYSSSLDTVPFVFIFKGVNQIDNDLKARASAYNNLKGNLQNLERKNAGSLLTRSLADIVKKEDFVLDSEYLVTLLVIVPKLNYNDWVKQYETLAEMVVPRSSNVLFEDQDSYLCNVTLFRKAVDDFKHKAREYKFMVRDFQYNEEEMKADKEEMNRLSTDKKKQFGPLVRWLKVNFSEAFIAWIHVKALRVFVESVLRYGLPVNFQAMLLQPNKKTMKKLREVLYDLYKHLDSSAAAIIDATMDIPGLNLSQQEYYPYVYYKIDCNLLEFK
;
A
#
# COMPACT_ATOMS: atom_id res chain seq x y z
N LYS A 1 27.73 39.25 -24.63
CA LYS A 1 26.30 39.16 -25.01
C LYS A 1 25.81 37.74 -25.38
N ASN A 2 26.58 36.66 -25.15
CA ASN A 2 26.19 35.28 -25.56
C ASN A 2 26.38 34.20 -24.47
N TYR A 3 26.24 34.53 -23.17
CA TYR A 3 26.36 33.54 -22.09
C TYR A 3 25.03 33.20 -21.39
N SER A 4 23.96 33.99 -21.56
CA SER A 4 22.68 33.69 -20.91
C SER A 4 21.84 32.67 -21.69
N SER A 5 22.06 32.48 -22.99
CA SER A 5 21.25 31.58 -23.83
C SER A 5 21.70 30.11 -23.81
N SER A 6 22.86 29.76 -23.24
CA SER A 6 23.35 28.37 -23.17
C SER A 6 23.12 27.69 -21.81
N LEU A 7 22.99 28.46 -20.73
CA LEU A 7 22.73 27.95 -19.38
C LEU A 7 21.25 27.62 -19.14
N ASP A 8 20.33 28.29 -19.83
CA ASP A 8 18.89 28.22 -19.53
C ASP A 8 18.15 27.05 -20.20
N THR A 9 18.63 26.55 -21.35
CA THR A 9 17.83 25.62 -22.17
C THR A 9 18.30 24.17 -22.12
N VAL A 10 19.59 23.91 -21.83
CA VAL A 10 20.16 22.57 -22.00
C VAL A 10 20.11 21.77 -20.69
N PRO A 11 20.65 22.25 -19.55
CA PRO A 11 20.74 21.45 -18.33
C PRO A 11 19.36 21.18 -17.70
N PHE A 12 18.50 22.20 -17.64
CA PHE A 12 17.17 22.08 -17.04
C PHE A 12 16.27 21.12 -17.83
N VAL A 13 16.28 21.21 -19.17
CA VAL A 13 15.44 20.34 -20.02
C VAL A 13 15.88 18.88 -19.91
N PHE A 14 17.18 18.60 -19.82
CA PHE A 14 17.68 17.24 -19.59
C PHE A 14 17.29 16.70 -18.20
N ILE A 15 17.44 17.52 -17.15
CA ILE A 15 17.01 17.15 -15.78
C ILE A 15 15.51 16.85 -15.76
N PHE A 16 14.70 17.74 -16.34
CA PHE A 16 13.24 17.61 -16.37
C PHE A 16 12.80 16.33 -17.11
N LYS A 17 13.35 16.07 -18.30
CA LYS A 17 13.05 14.85 -19.06
C LYS A 17 13.48 13.59 -18.32
N GLY A 18 14.66 13.59 -17.70
CA GLY A 18 15.16 12.45 -16.91
C GLY A 18 14.27 12.13 -15.71
N VAL A 19 13.89 13.15 -14.93
CA VAL A 19 13.01 12.96 -13.76
C VAL A 19 11.61 12.49 -14.16
N ASN A 20 11.04 13.02 -15.24
CA ASN A 20 9.74 12.55 -15.73
C ASN A 20 9.75 11.09 -16.19
N GLN A 21 10.84 10.65 -16.82
CA GLN A 21 11.01 9.25 -17.19
C GLN A 21 11.05 8.36 -15.92
N ILE A 22 11.82 8.76 -14.90
CA ILE A 22 11.89 8.06 -13.62
C ILE A 22 10.51 7.98 -12.95
N ASP A 23 9.75 9.08 -12.94
CA ASP A 23 8.41 9.12 -12.35
C ASP A 23 7.42 8.19 -13.07
N ASN A 24 7.42 8.20 -14.42
CA ASN A 24 6.57 7.32 -15.21
C ASN A 24 6.91 5.84 -14.98
N ASP A 25 8.20 5.49 -14.96
CA ASP A 25 8.65 4.12 -14.71
C ASP A 25 8.33 3.68 -13.27
N LEU A 26 8.45 4.59 -12.30
CA LEU A 26 8.07 4.34 -10.91
C LEU A 26 6.58 4.02 -10.81
N LYS A 27 5.72 4.82 -11.43
CA LYS A 27 4.26 4.62 -11.43
C LYS A 27 3.89 3.27 -12.04
N ALA A 28 4.48 2.91 -13.17
CA ALA A 28 4.23 1.62 -13.83
C ALA A 28 4.66 0.43 -12.95
N ARG A 29 5.88 0.47 -12.41
CA ARG A 29 6.42 -0.60 -11.54
C ARG A 29 5.67 -0.72 -10.23
N ALA A 30 5.33 0.41 -9.60
CA ALA A 30 4.57 0.45 -8.36
C ALA A 30 3.15 -0.10 -8.56
N SER A 31 2.47 0.27 -9.65
CA SER A 31 1.15 -0.26 -9.99
C SER A 31 1.19 -1.77 -10.16
N ALA A 32 2.12 -2.29 -10.96
CA ALA A 32 2.29 -3.74 -11.17
C ALA A 32 2.54 -4.50 -9.86
N TYR A 33 3.44 -4.00 -9.01
CA TYR A 33 3.75 -4.63 -7.72
C TYR A 33 2.57 -4.56 -6.73
N ASN A 34 1.85 -3.43 -6.69
CA ASN A 34 0.69 -3.26 -5.83
C ASN A 34 -0.49 -4.13 -6.25
N ASN A 35 -0.70 -4.31 -7.56
CA ASN A 35 -1.70 -5.24 -8.09
C ASN A 35 -1.39 -6.68 -7.65
N LEU A 36 -0.13 -7.11 -7.78
CA LEU A 36 0.30 -8.44 -7.33
C LEU A 36 0.09 -8.63 -5.81
N LYS A 37 0.45 -7.62 -5.02
CA LYS A 37 0.22 -7.62 -3.56
C LYS A 37 -1.27 -7.66 -3.21
N GLY A 38 -2.10 -6.89 -3.91
CA GLY A 38 -3.55 -6.83 -3.71
C GLY A 38 -4.22 -8.16 -4.04
N ASN A 39 -3.86 -8.78 -5.17
CA ASN A 39 -4.39 -10.08 -5.56
C ASN A 39 -4.04 -11.17 -4.54
N LEU A 40 -2.78 -11.21 -4.09
CA LEU A 40 -2.35 -12.16 -3.06
C LEU A 40 -3.09 -11.92 -1.73
N GLN A 41 -3.22 -10.66 -1.30
CA GLN A 41 -3.93 -10.33 -0.06
C GLN A 41 -5.42 -10.72 -0.13
N ASN A 42 -6.05 -10.59 -1.29
CA ASN A 42 -7.44 -11.01 -1.47
C ASN A 42 -7.60 -12.53 -1.33
N LEU A 43 -6.68 -13.33 -1.88
CA LEU A 43 -6.67 -14.78 -1.68
C LEU A 43 -6.38 -15.16 -0.23
N GLU A 44 -5.39 -14.52 0.41
CA GLU A 44 -5.07 -14.74 1.83
C GLU A 44 -6.28 -14.45 2.74
N ARG A 45 -7.05 -13.39 2.43
CA ARG A 45 -8.29 -13.08 3.17
C ARG A 45 -9.38 -14.14 2.99
N LYS A 46 -9.53 -14.71 1.80
CA LYS A 46 -10.50 -15.80 1.58
C LYS A 46 -10.16 -17.03 2.41
N ASN A 47 -8.88 -17.27 2.69
CA ASN A 47 -8.41 -18.42 3.47
C ASN A 47 -8.29 -18.13 4.98
N ALA A 48 -8.59 -16.91 5.42
CA ALA A 48 -8.52 -16.50 6.81
C ALA A 48 -9.92 -16.25 7.40
N GLY A 49 -10.03 -16.35 8.73
CA GLY A 49 -11.28 -16.11 9.46
C GLY A 49 -11.84 -17.36 10.14
N SER A 50 -13.06 -17.26 10.65
CA SER A 50 -13.78 -18.37 11.27
C SER A 50 -14.30 -19.34 10.21
N LEU A 51 -14.65 -20.57 10.63
CA LEU A 51 -15.23 -21.59 9.75
C LEU A 51 -16.46 -21.11 8.97
N LEU A 52 -17.17 -20.11 9.50
CA LEU A 52 -18.36 -19.51 8.89
C LEU A 52 -18.07 -18.76 7.58
N THR A 53 -16.86 -18.20 7.42
CA THR A 53 -16.56 -17.30 6.31
C THR A 53 -15.33 -17.71 5.50
N ARG A 54 -14.37 -18.40 6.12
CA ARG A 54 -13.17 -18.85 5.41
C ARG A 54 -13.47 -19.92 4.35
N SER A 55 -12.59 -20.01 3.37
CA SER A 55 -12.51 -21.16 2.47
C SER A 55 -12.27 -22.44 3.28
N LEU A 56 -12.94 -23.51 2.88
CA LEU A 56 -12.79 -24.84 3.46
C LEU A 56 -11.86 -25.73 2.61
N ALA A 57 -11.40 -25.23 1.45
CA ALA A 57 -10.57 -25.95 0.51
C ALA A 57 -9.22 -26.41 1.11
N ASP A 58 -8.69 -25.70 2.10
CA ASP A 58 -7.46 -26.08 2.79
C ASP A 58 -7.69 -26.97 4.03
N ILE A 59 -8.95 -27.20 4.39
CA ILE A 59 -9.35 -27.98 5.57
C ILE A 59 -9.76 -29.39 5.18
N VAL A 60 -10.61 -29.50 4.15
CA VAL A 60 -11.28 -30.76 3.80
C VAL A 60 -10.46 -31.57 2.79
N LYS A 61 -10.65 -32.89 2.81
CA LYS A 61 -9.96 -33.84 1.94
C LYS A 61 -10.96 -34.66 1.14
N LYS A 62 -10.48 -35.35 0.12
CA LYS A 62 -11.30 -36.22 -0.74
C LYS A 62 -12.05 -37.28 0.06
N GLU A 63 -11.38 -37.84 1.08
CA GLU A 63 -11.92 -38.93 1.90
C GLU A 63 -13.08 -38.48 2.79
N ASP A 64 -13.22 -37.17 3.01
CA ASP A 64 -14.30 -36.61 3.83
C ASP A 64 -15.65 -36.62 3.10
N PHE A 65 -15.69 -36.90 1.79
CA PHE A 65 -16.89 -36.84 0.96
C PHE A 65 -17.19 -38.16 0.26
N VAL A 66 -18.47 -38.49 0.18
CA VAL A 66 -18.98 -39.45 -0.80
C VAL A 66 -19.11 -38.75 -2.15
N LEU A 67 -18.20 -39.06 -3.06
CA LEU A 67 -18.16 -38.53 -4.42
C LEU A 67 -18.91 -39.44 -5.41
N ASP A 68 -19.29 -38.89 -6.56
CA ASP A 68 -19.89 -39.60 -7.70
C ASP A 68 -21.13 -40.45 -7.38
N SER A 69 -21.84 -40.13 -6.29
CA SER A 69 -23.09 -40.79 -5.92
C SER A 69 -24.31 -40.04 -6.50
N GLU A 70 -25.16 -40.79 -7.20
CA GLU A 70 -26.45 -40.29 -7.69
C GLU A 70 -27.42 -40.00 -6.54
N TYR A 71 -27.33 -40.74 -5.42
CA TYR A 71 -28.32 -40.68 -4.34
C TYR A 71 -27.80 -40.02 -3.07
N LEU A 72 -26.51 -40.15 -2.78
CA LEU A 72 -25.89 -39.63 -1.57
C LEU A 72 -25.17 -38.31 -1.84
N VAL A 73 -25.13 -37.48 -0.81
CA VAL A 73 -24.34 -36.26 -0.77
C VAL A 73 -23.76 -36.11 0.63
N THR A 74 -22.57 -35.52 0.71
CA THR A 74 -21.97 -35.14 1.98
C THR A 74 -22.07 -33.63 2.15
N LEU A 75 -22.62 -33.19 3.28
CA LEU A 75 -22.70 -31.79 3.66
C LEU A 75 -21.66 -31.48 4.74
N LEU A 76 -21.22 -30.23 4.78
CA LEU A 76 -20.38 -29.70 5.83
C LEU A 76 -21.22 -28.87 6.79
N VAL A 77 -21.08 -29.10 8.08
CA VAL A 77 -21.90 -28.47 9.13
C VAL A 77 -20.99 -27.87 10.19
N ILE A 78 -21.20 -26.60 10.47
CA ILE A 78 -20.55 -25.88 11.56
C ILE A 78 -21.42 -26.02 12.80
N VAL A 79 -20.82 -26.59 13.83
CA VAL A 79 -21.47 -26.90 15.10
C VAL A 79 -20.76 -26.12 16.21
N PRO A 80 -21.44 -25.19 16.90
CA PRO A 80 -20.84 -24.51 18.06
C PRO A 80 -20.37 -25.51 19.10
N LYS A 81 -19.20 -25.30 19.71
CA LYS A 81 -18.64 -26.23 20.72
C LYS A 81 -19.61 -26.50 21.87
N LEU A 82 -20.38 -25.47 22.28
CA LEU A 82 -21.42 -25.58 23.30
C LEU A 82 -22.53 -26.58 22.95
N ASN A 83 -22.82 -26.76 21.66
CA ASN A 83 -23.92 -27.59 21.16
C ASN A 83 -23.41 -28.91 20.54
N TYR A 84 -22.12 -29.24 20.68
CA TYR A 84 -21.55 -30.44 20.05
C TYR A 84 -22.17 -31.74 20.57
N ASN A 85 -22.47 -31.81 21.87
CA ASN A 85 -23.13 -32.97 22.46
C ASN A 85 -24.55 -33.17 21.91
N ASP A 86 -25.24 -32.08 21.58
CA ASP A 86 -26.58 -32.15 20.97
C ASP A 86 -26.48 -32.60 19.52
N TRP A 87 -25.49 -32.12 18.78
CA TRP A 87 -25.19 -32.59 17.42
C TRP A 87 -25.03 -34.11 17.36
N VAL A 88 -24.14 -34.67 18.19
CA VAL A 88 -23.87 -36.12 18.22
C VAL A 88 -25.12 -36.94 18.52
N LYS A 89 -26.03 -36.43 19.36
CA LYS A 89 -27.27 -37.13 19.73
C LYS A 89 -28.38 -37.02 18.69
N GLN A 90 -28.41 -35.95 17.91
CA GLN A 90 -29.60 -35.59 17.12
C GLN A 90 -29.39 -35.64 15.61
N TYR A 91 -28.15 -35.51 15.12
CA TYR A 91 -27.93 -35.33 13.68
C TYR A 91 -28.53 -36.46 12.83
N GLU A 92 -28.49 -37.70 13.32
CA GLU A 92 -29.04 -38.88 12.65
C GLU A 92 -30.57 -38.83 12.49
N THR A 93 -31.26 -38.05 13.34
CA THR A 93 -32.72 -37.94 13.37
C THR A 93 -33.22 -36.57 12.92
N LEU A 94 -32.33 -35.67 12.47
CA LEU A 94 -32.74 -34.34 11.96
C LEU A 94 -33.56 -34.45 10.68
N ALA A 95 -33.36 -35.50 9.88
CA ALA A 95 -34.16 -35.84 8.71
C ALA A 95 -34.16 -37.37 8.51
N GLU A 96 -35.17 -37.93 7.82
CA GLU A 96 -35.36 -39.38 7.70
C GLU A 96 -34.23 -40.10 6.95
N MET A 97 -33.64 -39.46 5.95
CA MET A 97 -32.66 -40.09 5.05
C MET A 97 -31.21 -39.68 5.37
N VAL A 98 -30.87 -39.58 6.65
CA VAL A 98 -29.49 -39.37 7.11
C VAL A 98 -28.80 -40.71 7.28
N VAL A 99 -27.54 -40.83 6.85
CA VAL A 99 -26.75 -42.05 7.04
C VAL A 99 -26.22 -42.08 8.48
N PRO A 100 -26.60 -43.06 9.31
CA PRO A 100 -26.11 -43.15 10.68
C PRO A 100 -24.59 -43.34 10.73
N ARG A 101 -23.95 -42.82 11.79
CA ARG A 101 -22.49 -42.86 12.02
C ARG A 101 -21.65 -42.26 10.89
N SER A 102 -22.24 -41.42 10.03
CA SER A 102 -21.53 -40.73 8.94
C SER A 102 -20.85 -39.42 9.35
N SER A 103 -21.14 -38.89 10.55
CA SER A 103 -20.59 -37.59 10.96
C SER A 103 -19.28 -37.72 11.72
N ASN A 104 -18.25 -37.04 11.22
CA ASN A 104 -16.92 -36.92 11.82
C ASN A 104 -16.54 -35.43 11.94
N VAL A 105 -15.72 -35.10 12.93
CA VAL A 105 -15.12 -33.77 13.06
C VAL A 105 -13.92 -33.70 12.12
N LEU A 106 -13.96 -32.77 11.16
CA LEU A 106 -12.89 -32.52 10.20
C LEU A 106 -11.88 -31.49 10.73
N PHE A 107 -12.38 -30.49 11.45
CA PHE A 107 -11.57 -29.39 11.98
C PHE A 107 -12.26 -28.73 13.18
N GLU A 108 -11.48 -28.12 14.06
CA GLU A 108 -11.99 -27.29 15.14
C GLU A 108 -11.33 -25.91 15.12
N ASP A 109 -12.12 -24.86 15.30
CA ASP A 109 -11.62 -23.53 15.61
C ASP A 109 -11.84 -23.20 17.09
N GLN A 110 -11.76 -21.92 17.47
CA GLN A 110 -11.93 -21.51 18.86
C GLN A 110 -13.34 -21.78 19.39
N ASP A 111 -14.36 -21.65 18.54
CA ASP A 111 -15.76 -21.57 18.96
C ASP A 111 -16.64 -22.70 18.38
N SER A 112 -16.18 -23.37 17.32
CA SER A 112 -16.98 -24.34 16.55
C SER A 112 -16.16 -25.54 16.05
N TYR A 113 -16.89 -26.61 15.74
CA TYR A 113 -16.42 -27.75 14.98
C TYR A 113 -16.95 -27.69 13.55
N LEU A 114 -16.13 -28.07 12.58
CA LEU A 114 -16.56 -28.42 11.23
C LEU A 114 -16.75 -29.93 11.17
N CYS A 115 -17.99 -30.37 10.99
CA CYS A 115 -18.33 -31.78 10.84
C CYS A 115 -18.77 -32.07 9.40
N ASN A 116 -18.52 -33.29 8.92
CA ASN A 116 -19.24 -33.80 7.74
C ASN A 116 -20.51 -34.54 8.17
N VAL A 117 -21.43 -34.75 7.23
CA VAL A 117 -22.59 -35.66 7.39
C VAL A 117 -23.02 -36.14 6.01
N THR A 118 -23.25 -37.44 5.87
CA THR A 118 -23.76 -38.03 4.63
C THR A 118 -25.25 -38.30 4.74
N LEU A 119 -26.00 -37.92 3.72
CA LEU A 119 -27.45 -38.12 3.64
C LEU A 119 -27.88 -38.25 2.18
N PHE A 120 -29.12 -38.67 1.96
CA PHE A 120 -29.68 -38.70 0.62
C PHE A 120 -29.95 -37.29 0.09
N ARG A 121 -29.69 -37.07 -1.19
CA ARG A 121 -29.89 -35.77 -1.87
C ARG A 121 -31.31 -35.21 -1.67
N LYS A 122 -32.32 -36.07 -1.64
CA LYS A 122 -33.72 -35.68 -1.45
C LYS A 122 -34.01 -35.09 -0.05
N ALA A 123 -33.18 -35.36 0.95
CA ALA A 123 -33.34 -34.87 2.32
C ALA A 123 -32.51 -33.61 2.62
N VAL A 124 -31.75 -33.08 1.65
CA VAL A 124 -30.83 -31.95 1.89
C VAL A 124 -31.56 -30.72 2.42
N ASP A 125 -32.68 -30.35 1.81
CA ASP A 125 -33.39 -29.12 2.19
C ASP A 125 -34.06 -29.24 3.56
N ASP A 126 -34.66 -30.39 3.85
CA ASP A 126 -35.24 -30.69 5.16
C ASP A 126 -34.17 -30.72 6.26
N PHE A 127 -33.04 -31.39 5.99
CA PHE A 127 -31.90 -31.41 6.90
C PHE A 127 -31.35 -30.00 7.15
N LYS A 128 -31.17 -29.18 6.11
CA LYS A 128 -30.73 -27.77 6.24
C LYS A 128 -31.73 -26.93 7.03
N HIS A 129 -33.03 -27.18 6.90
CA HIS A 129 -34.05 -26.50 7.67
C HIS A 129 -33.96 -26.87 9.15
N LYS A 130 -33.95 -28.17 9.47
CA LYS A 130 -33.88 -28.67 10.84
C LYS A 130 -32.55 -28.35 11.54
N ALA A 131 -31.43 -28.46 10.83
CA ALA A 131 -30.12 -28.04 11.35
C ALA A 131 -30.14 -26.59 11.84
N ARG A 132 -30.80 -25.68 11.12
CA ARG A 132 -30.91 -24.26 11.52
C ARG A 132 -31.72 -24.05 12.79
N GLU A 133 -32.77 -24.84 13.03
CA GLU A 133 -33.56 -24.79 14.28
C GLU A 133 -32.68 -25.08 15.51
N TYR A 134 -31.69 -25.98 15.37
CA TYR A 134 -30.72 -26.33 16.40
C TYR A 134 -29.45 -25.46 16.40
N LYS A 135 -29.43 -24.38 15.59
CA LYS A 135 -28.28 -23.47 15.41
C LYS A 135 -27.05 -24.15 14.80
N PHE A 136 -27.22 -25.27 14.10
CA PHE A 136 -26.19 -25.86 13.27
C PHE A 136 -26.20 -25.19 11.89
N MET A 137 -25.05 -24.73 11.41
CA MET A 137 -24.96 -24.03 10.13
C MET A 137 -24.38 -24.95 9.06
N VAL A 138 -25.19 -25.31 8.08
CA VAL A 138 -24.73 -26.07 6.91
C VAL A 138 -24.02 -25.13 5.94
N ARG A 139 -22.75 -25.40 5.64
CA ARG A 139 -21.95 -24.67 4.65
C ARG A 139 -22.26 -25.17 3.26
N ASP A 140 -22.47 -24.24 2.33
CA ASP A 140 -22.54 -24.57 0.92
C ASP A 140 -21.12 -24.81 0.41
N PHE A 141 -20.81 -26.07 0.12
CA PHE A 141 -19.49 -26.48 -0.33
C PHE A 141 -19.62 -27.72 -1.20
N GLN A 142 -19.03 -27.66 -2.39
CA GLN A 142 -18.91 -28.79 -3.29
C GLN A 142 -17.44 -29.13 -3.46
N TYR A 143 -17.07 -30.36 -3.12
CA TYR A 143 -15.69 -30.80 -3.27
C TYR A 143 -15.32 -30.89 -4.74
N ASN A 144 -14.29 -30.13 -5.15
CA ASN A 144 -13.74 -30.15 -6.49
C ASN A 144 -12.20 -30.10 -6.40
N GLU A 145 -11.58 -31.25 -6.63
CA GLU A 145 -10.12 -31.42 -6.50
C GLU A 145 -9.34 -30.54 -7.50
N GLU A 146 -9.87 -30.34 -8.71
CA GLU A 146 -9.22 -29.53 -9.74
C GLU A 146 -9.22 -28.05 -9.37
N GLU A 147 -10.36 -27.53 -8.92
CA GLU A 147 -10.51 -26.13 -8.51
C GLU A 147 -9.67 -25.81 -7.27
N MET A 148 -9.73 -26.68 -6.25
CA MET A 148 -8.94 -26.52 -5.03
C MET A 148 -7.42 -26.54 -5.31
N LYS A 149 -6.98 -27.40 -6.23
CA LYS A 149 -5.58 -27.45 -6.65
C LYS A 149 -5.18 -26.19 -7.43
N ALA A 150 -6.04 -25.72 -8.34
CA ALA A 150 -5.80 -24.51 -9.12
C ALA A 150 -5.66 -23.28 -8.21
N ASP A 151 -6.54 -23.11 -7.21
CA ASP A 151 -6.49 -22.02 -6.23
C ASP A 151 -5.18 -22.04 -5.43
N LYS A 152 -4.74 -23.23 -4.99
CA LYS A 152 -3.49 -23.40 -4.25
C LYS A 152 -2.26 -23.11 -5.11
N GLU A 153 -2.25 -23.56 -6.35
CA GLU A 153 -1.20 -23.26 -7.33
C GLU A 153 -1.14 -21.76 -7.64
N GLU A 154 -2.28 -21.10 -7.81
CA GLU A 154 -2.36 -19.66 -8.02
C GLU A 154 -1.82 -18.87 -6.83
N MET A 155 -2.20 -19.23 -5.60
CA MET A 155 -1.68 -18.59 -4.39
C MET A 155 -0.15 -18.74 -4.29
N ASN A 156 0.38 -19.93 -4.55
CA ASN A 156 1.82 -20.19 -4.56
C ASN A 156 2.55 -19.42 -5.66
N ARG A 157 1.96 -19.34 -6.86
CA ARG A 157 2.47 -18.55 -7.98
C ARG A 157 2.57 -17.09 -7.61
N LEU A 158 1.48 -16.48 -7.11
CA LEU A 158 1.45 -15.06 -6.74
C LEU A 158 2.43 -14.74 -5.59
N SER A 159 2.55 -15.63 -4.60
CA SER A 159 3.52 -15.50 -3.51
C SER A 159 4.97 -15.54 -4.01
N THR A 160 5.26 -16.46 -4.94
CA THR A 160 6.58 -16.59 -5.56
C THR A 160 6.90 -15.38 -6.44
N ASP A 161 5.97 -14.94 -7.27
CA ASP A 161 6.13 -13.76 -8.13
C ASP A 161 6.35 -12.50 -7.29
N LYS A 162 5.64 -12.35 -6.17
CA LYS A 162 5.82 -11.21 -5.26
C LYS A 162 7.24 -11.18 -4.70
N LYS A 163 7.76 -12.32 -4.25
CA LYS A 163 9.14 -12.44 -3.76
C LYS A 163 10.16 -12.17 -4.88
N LYS A 164 9.92 -12.72 -6.07
CA LYS A 164 10.78 -12.58 -7.26
C LYS A 164 10.87 -11.12 -7.73
N GLN A 165 9.76 -10.40 -7.73
CA GLN A 165 9.70 -8.99 -8.15
C GLN A 165 10.26 -8.01 -7.10
N PHE A 166 10.19 -8.36 -5.81
CA PHE A 166 10.60 -7.46 -4.74
C PHE A 166 12.08 -7.06 -4.82
N GLY A 167 12.99 -8.03 -5.02
CA GLY A 167 14.43 -7.77 -5.10
C GLY A 167 14.81 -6.79 -6.23
N PRO A 168 14.44 -7.08 -7.50
CA PRO A 168 14.63 -6.17 -8.62
C PRO A 168 13.98 -4.80 -8.42
N LEU A 169 12.76 -4.75 -7.85
CA LEU A 169 12.08 -3.49 -7.56
C LEU A 169 12.87 -2.62 -6.58
N VAL A 170 13.33 -3.19 -5.45
CA VAL A 170 14.12 -2.46 -4.45
C VAL A 170 15.45 -1.96 -5.04
N ARG A 171 16.12 -2.79 -5.87
CA ARG A 171 17.35 -2.36 -6.55
C ARG A 171 17.09 -1.19 -7.49
N TRP A 172 16.02 -1.27 -8.27
CA TRP A 172 15.61 -0.19 -9.18
C TRP A 172 15.27 1.09 -8.40
N LEU A 173 14.51 0.98 -7.30
CA LEU A 173 14.16 2.12 -6.44
C LEU A 173 15.40 2.81 -5.87
N LYS A 174 16.40 2.05 -5.38
CA LYS A 174 17.64 2.63 -4.83
C LYS A 174 18.40 3.46 -5.88
N VAL A 175 18.59 2.91 -7.07
CA VAL A 175 19.31 3.60 -8.16
C VAL A 175 18.56 4.87 -8.56
N ASN A 176 17.26 4.76 -8.83
CA ASN A 176 16.48 5.88 -9.35
C ASN A 176 16.17 6.94 -8.28
N PHE A 177 16.11 6.56 -7.00
CA PHE A 177 16.07 7.53 -5.91
C PHE A 177 17.34 8.38 -5.87
N SER A 178 18.52 7.77 -6.01
CA SER A 178 19.78 8.51 -6.08
C SER A 178 19.80 9.49 -7.26
N GLU A 179 19.40 9.05 -8.45
CA GLU A 179 19.32 9.93 -9.64
C GLU A 179 18.33 11.09 -9.44
N ALA A 180 17.12 10.80 -8.91
CA ALA A 180 16.12 11.82 -8.63
C ALA A 180 16.59 12.82 -7.55
N PHE A 181 17.30 12.34 -6.53
CA PHE A 181 17.87 13.20 -5.49
C PHE A 181 18.97 14.11 -6.05
N ILE A 182 19.87 13.55 -6.87
CA ILE A 182 20.91 14.33 -7.57
C ILE A 182 20.26 15.41 -8.44
N ALA A 183 19.25 15.04 -9.24
CA ALA A 183 18.49 15.98 -10.07
C ALA A 183 17.84 17.11 -9.23
N TRP A 184 17.25 16.77 -8.08
CA TRP A 184 16.66 17.76 -7.17
C TRP A 184 17.68 18.77 -6.65
N ILE A 185 18.88 18.31 -6.26
CA ILE A 185 19.97 19.19 -5.83
C ILE A 185 20.46 20.07 -6.98
N HIS A 186 20.55 19.56 -8.20
CA HIS A 186 20.89 20.38 -9.38
C HIS A 186 19.86 21.50 -9.61
N VAL A 187 18.56 21.20 -9.47
CA VAL A 187 17.51 22.24 -9.55
C VAL A 187 17.69 23.28 -8.45
N LYS A 188 18.02 22.89 -7.21
CA LYS A 188 18.31 23.85 -6.14
C LYS A 188 19.52 24.72 -6.48
N ALA A 189 20.60 24.15 -7.01
CA ALA A 189 21.79 24.90 -7.42
C ALA A 189 21.48 25.90 -8.55
N LEU A 190 20.71 25.49 -9.56
CA LEU A 190 20.24 26.37 -10.63
C LEU A 190 19.38 27.52 -10.08
N ARG A 191 18.47 27.24 -9.14
CA ARG A 191 17.65 28.28 -8.50
C ARG A 191 18.47 29.27 -7.69
N VAL A 192 19.44 28.80 -6.91
CA VAL A 192 20.38 29.67 -6.17
C VAL A 192 21.15 30.56 -7.15
N PHE A 193 21.65 29.99 -8.26
CA PHE A 193 22.39 30.73 -9.27
C PHE A 193 21.53 31.82 -9.94
N VAL A 194 20.36 31.44 -10.46
CA VAL A 194 19.44 32.38 -11.14
C VAL A 194 19.02 33.50 -10.21
N GLU A 195 18.62 33.19 -8.97
CA GLU A 195 18.21 34.23 -8.01
C GLU A 195 19.38 35.14 -7.60
N SER A 196 20.59 34.60 -7.46
CA SER A 196 21.78 35.41 -7.16
C SER A 196 22.13 36.36 -8.31
N VAL A 197 21.98 35.92 -9.57
CA VAL A 197 22.15 36.80 -10.74
C VAL A 197 21.07 37.88 -10.78
N LEU A 198 19.82 37.53 -10.49
CA LEU A 198 18.71 38.50 -10.46
C LEU A 198 18.85 39.52 -9.33
N ARG A 199 19.39 39.11 -8.18
CA ARG A 199 19.50 39.97 -6.99
C ARG A 199 20.78 40.81 -6.96
N TYR A 200 21.91 40.24 -7.37
CA TYR A 200 23.22 40.89 -7.25
C TYR A 200 23.77 41.41 -8.59
N GLY A 201 23.12 41.06 -9.70
CA GLY A 201 23.49 41.54 -11.03
C GLY A 201 24.72 40.84 -11.62
N LEU A 202 25.26 41.45 -12.68
CA LEU A 202 26.46 41.00 -13.39
C LEU A 202 27.61 42.00 -13.18
N PRO A 203 28.88 41.54 -13.17
CA PRO A 203 29.33 40.16 -13.36
C PRO A 203 28.99 39.26 -12.15
N VAL A 204 28.91 37.94 -12.40
CA VAL A 204 28.64 36.92 -11.36
C VAL A 204 29.77 36.96 -10.32
N ASN A 205 29.52 37.61 -9.18
CA ASN A 205 30.48 37.73 -8.09
C ASN A 205 29.81 37.39 -6.76
N PHE A 206 29.47 36.12 -6.59
CA PHE A 206 28.89 35.59 -5.36
C PHE A 206 29.41 34.19 -5.08
N GLN A 207 29.41 33.81 -3.80
CA GLN A 207 29.78 32.47 -3.35
C GLN A 207 28.60 31.83 -2.62
N ALA A 208 28.04 30.77 -3.20
CA ALA A 208 26.99 29.99 -2.56
C ALA A 208 27.59 29.08 -1.47
N MET A 209 26.88 28.96 -0.34
CA MET A 209 27.29 28.13 0.79
C MET A 209 26.17 27.16 1.18
N LEU A 210 26.53 25.90 1.44
CA LEU A 210 25.63 24.91 2.03
C LEU A 210 25.80 24.92 3.55
N LEU A 211 24.71 25.21 4.27
CA LEU A 211 24.71 25.25 5.74
C LEU A 211 23.83 24.12 6.28
N GLN A 212 24.37 23.33 7.22
CA GLN A 212 23.62 22.38 8.02
C GLN A 212 23.47 22.91 9.45
N PRO A 213 22.45 23.76 9.72
CA PRO A 213 22.28 24.39 11.02
C PRO A 213 21.76 23.42 12.08
N ASN A 214 22.19 23.61 13.33
CA ASN A 214 21.57 22.94 14.47
C ASN A 214 20.16 23.52 14.71
N LYS A 215 19.15 22.65 14.84
CA LYS A 215 17.74 23.05 15.05
C LYS A 215 17.57 24.02 16.23
N LYS A 216 18.34 23.87 17.30
CA LYS A 216 18.25 24.73 18.51
C LYS A 216 18.80 26.15 18.31
N THR A 217 19.71 26.34 17.36
CA THR A 217 20.41 27.62 17.16
C THR A 217 19.97 28.34 15.87
N MET A 218 18.93 27.84 15.19
CA MET A 218 18.45 28.39 13.92
C MET A 218 18.12 29.89 14.04
N LYS A 219 17.40 30.29 15.09
CA LYS A 219 17.03 31.69 15.33
C LYS A 219 18.27 32.59 15.42
N LYS A 220 19.25 32.22 16.26
CA LYS A 220 20.51 32.96 16.40
C LYS A 220 21.30 33.03 15.10
N LEU A 221 21.34 31.94 14.32
CA LEU A 221 21.99 31.93 13.01
C LEU A 221 21.33 32.94 12.05
N ARG A 222 19.99 33.04 12.06
CA ARG A 222 19.28 34.03 11.24
C ARG A 222 19.59 35.46 11.64
N GLU A 223 19.62 35.75 12.94
CA GLU A 223 20.00 37.07 13.46
C GLU A 223 21.40 37.47 12.98
N VAL A 224 22.38 36.57 13.13
CA VAL A 224 23.77 36.83 12.68
C VAL A 224 23.86 37.04 11.17
N LEU A 225 23.22 36.18 10.37
CA LEU A 225 23.24 36.32 8.91
C LEU A 225 22.51 37.59 8.44
N TYR A 226 21.43 37.98 9.13
CA TYR A 226 20.72 39.23 8.84
C TYR A 226 21.63 40.44 9.07
N ASP A 227 22.29 40.51 10.24
CA ASP A 227 23.16 41.65 10.55
C ASP A 227 24.35 41.77 9.60
N LEU A 228 24.91 40.64 9.14
CA LEU A 228 26.00 40.63 8.18
C LEU A 228 25.58 41.10 6.78
N TYR A 229 24.38 40.74 6.32
CA TYR A 229 23.99 40.90 4.92
C TYR A 229 22.86 41.90 4.66
N LYS A 230 22.26 42.53 5.69
CA LYS A 230 21.18 43.53 5.53
C LYS A 230 21.51 44.70 4.59
N HIS A 231 22.79 45.01 4.41
CA HIS A 231 23.24 46.04 3.47
C HIS A 231 23.04 45.66 1.99
N LEU A 232 22.95 44.35 1.67
CA LEU A 232 22.65 43.86 0.32
C LEU A 232 21.18 44.07 -0.06
N ASP A 233 20.35 44.48 0.90
CA ASP A 233 18.92 44.65 0.74
C ASP A 233 18.52 45.97 0.08
N SER A 234 19.27 46.38 -0.95
CA SER A 234 18.99 47.60 -1.71
C SER A 234 17.70 47.50 -2.54
N SER A 235 17.18 46.29 -2.74
CA SER A 235 15.96 46.00 -3.52
C SER A 235 14.69 45.98 -2.68
N ALA A 236 14.74 45.67 -1.37
CA ALA A 236 13.55 45.67 -0.52
C ALA A 236 13.02 47.08 -0.25
N ALA A 237 13.88 48.10 -0.20
CA ALA A 237 13.42 49.48 -0.04
C ALA A 237 12.48 49.94 -1.17
N ALA A 238 12.69 49.45 -2.40
CA ALA A 238 11.83 49.77 -3.56
C ALA A 238 10.55 48.89 -3.62
N ILE A 239 10.59 47.67 -3.07
CA ILE A 239 9.42 46.77 -3.05
C ILE A 239 8.52 47.06 -1.84
N ILE A 240 9.09 47.39 -0.68
CA ILE A 240 8.34 47.77 0.53
C ILE A 240 7.53 49.06 0.27
N ASP A 241 8.04 49.99 -0.53
CA ASP A 241 7.30 51.21 -0.94
C ASP A 241 6.18 50.90 -1.96
N ALA A 242 6.30 49.80 -2.73
CA ALA A 242 5.28 49.35 -3.69
C ALA A 242 4.25 48.36 -3.12
N THR A 243 4.52 47.75 -1.96
CA THR A 243 3.65 46.74 -1.32
C THR A 243 2.87 47.28 -0.12
N MET A 244 2.99 48.57 0.22
CA MET A 244 2.05 49.20 1.15
C MET A 244 0.67 49.33 0.47
N ASP A 245 -0.22 48.42 0.87
CA ASP A 245 -1.69 48.44 0.75
C ASP A 245 -2.33 48.26 -0.63
N ILE A 246 -2.31 47.02 -1.16
CA ILE A 246 -3.40 46.51 -2.00
C ILE A 246 -4.26 45.55 -1.15
N PRO A 247 -5.44 45.98 -0.65
CA PRO A 247 -6.34 45.11 0.10
C PRO A 247 -6.82 43.94 -0.76
N GLY A 248 -6.60 42.70 -0.30
CA GLY A 248 -7.11 41.48 -0.93
C GLY A 248 -6.06 40.53 -1.52
N LEU A 249 -4.78 40.94 -1.59
CA LEU A 249 -3.69 40.08 -2.06
C LEU A 249 -2.86 39.58 -0.86
N ASN A 250 -3.27 38.46 -0.26
CA ASN A 250 -2.49 37.80 0.79
C ASN A 250 -1.32 37.04 0.14
N LEU A 251 -0.27 37.76 -0.27
CA LEU A 251 0.99 37.17 -0.67
C LEU A 251 1.63 36.58 0.60
N SER A 252 1.29 35.32 0.86
CA SER A 252 1.76 34.51 2.00
C SER A 252 3.20 34.85 2.37
N GLN A 253 3.45 35.04 3.67
CA GLN A 253 4.73 35.21 4.35
C GLN A 253 5.84 34.28 3.81
N GLN A 254 6.40 34.58 2.64
CA GLN A 254 7.61 33.91 2.18
C GLN A 254 8.74 34.35 3.10
N GLU A 255 9.53 33.40 3.58
CA GLU A 255 10.72 33.69 4.38
C GLU A 255 11.69 34.54 3.55
N TYR A 256 11.56 35.86 3.69
CA TYR A 256 12.43 36.82 3.02
C TYR A 256 13.67 37.06 3.87
N TYR A 257 14.84 36.94 3.24
CA TYR A 257 16.12 37.25 3.86
C TYR A 257 16.90 38.23 2.97
N PRO A 258 17.82 39.05 3.52
CA PRO A 258 18.66 39.96 2.74
C PRO A 258 19.69 39.25 1.83
N TYR A 259 19.72 37.92 1.87
CA TYR A 259 20.53 37.04 1.05
C TYR A 259 19.66 35.98 0.35
N VAL A 260 20.15 35.45 -0.78
CA VAL A 260 19.49 34.33 -1.48
C VAL A 260 19.47 33.10 -0.58
N TYR A 261 18.29 32.50 -0.39
CA TYR A 261 18.11 31.39 0.53
C TYR A 261 17.17 30.33 -0.03
N TYR A 262 17.61 29.07 0.05
CA TYR A 262 16.80 27.91 -0.29
C TYR A 262 16.93 26.83 0.78
N LYS A 263 15.80 26.44 1.39
CA LYS A 263 15.75 25.27 2.28
C LYS A 263 15.87 23.98 1.47
N ILE A 264 16.68 23.05 1.99
CA ILE A 264 16.71 21.63 1.60
C ILE A 264 16.21 20.84 2.81
N ASP A 265 15.12 20.10 2.63
CA ASP A 265 14.58 19.23 3.67
C ASP A 265 14.95 17.77 3.39
N CYS A 266 15.80 17.20 4.24
CA CYS A 266 16.23 15.81 4.11
C CYS A 266 15.34 14.84 4.92
N ASN A 267 14.29 15.33 5.58
CA ASN A 267 13.35 14.46 6.27
C ASN A 267 12.35 13.85 5.26
N LEU A 268 12.77 12.73 4.64
CA LEU A 268 12.02 12.05 3.58
C LEU A 268 10.76 11.31 4.10
N LEU A 269 10.55 11.25 5.42
CA LEU A 269 9.48 10.48 6.06
C LEU A 269 8.40 11.35 6.68
N GLU A 270 8.64 12.63 6.88
CA GLU A 270 7.65 13.59 7.36
C GLU A 270 7.02 14.33 6.16
N PHE A 271 6.11 13.66 5.47
CA PHE A 271 5.13 14.36 4.64
C PHE A 271 4.06 14.93 5.57
N LYS A 272 4.06 16.25 5.77
CA LYS A 272 2.92 17.00 6.32
C LYS A 272 2.22 17.75 5.20
#